data_AF-Q4CYC4-F1
#
_entry.id   AF-Q4CYC4-F1
#
_cell.length_a   1.000
_cell.length_b   1.000
_cell.length_c   1.000
_cell.angle_alpha   90.00
_cell.angle_beta   90.00
_cell.angle_gamma   90.00
#
_symmetry.space_group_name_H-M   'P 1'
#
loop_
_entity.id
_entity.type
_entity.pdbx_description
1 polymer ?
#
loop_
_entity_poly.entity_id
_entity_poly.type
_entity_poly.pdbx_seq_one_letter_code
_entity_poly.pdbx_strand_id
1 'polypeptide(L)'
;MWGYLQELCGGKGIEGILITGHSLGGAMATLAAANFMSQNSLFTSALKVLLYTFGQPRVGNEAFVNWLLASFCRGGHESYRVTHKRDPVPHVPPMFVGYLHVPNEVWYDNDGDTVHKNCNDVFGTPCSALTADEDPNCSGSIVPTSIEDHLKYLGVCTRCSCDPGEAMSDEELRLPPELEWIVAMDYVYQQSRNMRRFPFSSRFTRSLEARRRK
;
A
#
# COMPACT_ATOMS: atom_id res chain seq x y z
N MET A 1 -0.98 -25.14 -9.50
CA MET A 1 -1.29 -23.80 -10.05
C MET A 1 -0.21 -23.32 -11.03
N TRP A 2 1.06 -23.21 -10.63
CA TRP A 2 2.10 -22.65 -11.52
C TRP A 2 2.37 -23.44 -12.79
N GLY A 3 2.33 -24.78 -12.76
CA GLY A 3 2.41 -25.59 -13.98
C GLY A 3 1.28 -25.29 -14.99
N TYR A 4 0.07 -25.03 -14.50
CA TYR A 4 -1.06 -24.65 -15.36
C TYR A 4 -0.88 -23.24 -15.95
N LEU A 5 -0.35 -22.29 -15.16
CA LEU A 5 -0.04 -20.96 -15.68
C LEU A 5 1.11 -20.98 -16.69
N GLN A 6 2.13 -21.82 -16.48
CA GLN A 6 3.20 -22.05 -17.45
C GLN A 6 2.65 -22.62 -18.76
N GLU A 7 1.73 -23.59 -18.70
CA GLU A 7 1.06 -24.14 -19.87
C GLU A 7 0.26 -23.06 -20.62
N LEU A 8 -0.49 -22.23 -19.89
CA LEU A 8 -1.24 -21.12 -20.50
C LEU A 8 -0.30 -20.09 -21.14
N CYS A 9 0.79 -19.72 -20.47
CA CYS A 9 1.73 -18.71 -20.97
C CYS A 9 2.52 -19.22 -22.18
N GLY A 10 3.08 -20.43 -22.08
CA GLY A 10 3.87 -21.05 -23.15
C GLY A 10 3.02 -21.51 -24.34
N GLY A 11 1.79 -21.98 -24.10
CA GLY A 11 0.93 -22.54 -25.14
C GLY A 11 0.12 -21.49 -25.92
N LYS A 12 -0.20 -20.34 -25.31
CA LYS A 12 -1.08 -19.33 -25.92
C LYS A 12 -0.40 -17.99 -26.25
N GLY A 13 0.89 -17.85 -26.02
CA GLY A 13 1.61 -16.59 -26.27
C GLY A 13 1.12 -15.45 -25.36
N ILE A 14 0.78 -15.75 -24.10
CA ILE A 14 0.40 -14.73 -23.13
C ILE A 14 1.65 -13.96 -22.73
N GLU A 15 1.65 -12.65 -22.96
CA GLU A 15 2.79 -11.76 -22.71
C GLU A 15 2.71 -11.04 -21.36
N GLY A 16 1.56 -11.10 -20.68
CA GLY A 16 1.41 -10.50 -19.36
C GLY A 16 0.31 -11.09 -18.50
N ILE A 17 0.48 -10.95 -17.19
CA ILE A 17 -0.49 -11.37 -16.17
C ILE A 17 -0.82 -10.18 -15.28
N LEU A 18 -2.12 -9.94 -15.11
CA LEU A 18 -2.67 -9.07 -14.07
C LEU A 18 -2.96 -9.91 -12.82
N ILE A 19 -2.34 -9.56 -11.70
CA ILE A 19 -2.62 -10.10 -10.37
C ILE A 19 -3.34 -9.00 -9.60
N THR A 20 -4.53 -9.31 -9.07
CA THR A 20 -5.37 -8.30 -8.41
C THR A 20 -6.14 -8.89 -7.25
N GLY A 21 -6.58 -8.02 -6.34
CA GLY A 21 -7.43 -8.37 -5.22
C GLY A 21 -7.79 -7.17 -4.35
N HIS A 22 -8.92 -7.26 -3.67
CA HIS A 22 -9.39 -6.30 -2.67
C HIS A 22 -9.20 -6.86 -1.27
N SER A 23 -8.93 -5.99 -0.28
CA SER A 23 -8.82 -6.36 1.14
C SER A 23 -7.79 -7.47 1.36
N LEU A 24 -8.14 -8.53 2.09
CA LEU A 24 -7.35 -9.75 2.23
C LEU A 24 -6.92 -10.35 0.88
N GLY A 25 -7.78 -10.28 -0.14
CA GLY A 25 -7.45 -10.70 -1.50
C GLY A 25 -6.31 -9.88 -2.11
N GLY A 26 -6.19 -8.59 -1.78
CA GLY A 26 -5.07 -7.75 -2.18
C GLY A 26 -3.75 -8.18 -1.52
N ALA A 27 -3.79 -8.54 -0.24
CA ALA A 27 -2.62 -9.10 0.43
C ALA A 27 -2.20 -10.45 -0.19
N MET A 28 -3.16 -11.32 -0.51
CA MET A 28 -2.91 -12.57 -1.22
C MET A 28 -2.35 -12.34 -2.63
N ALA A 29 -2.83 -11.32 -3.35
CA ALA A 29 -2.31 -10.92 -4.66
C ALA A 29 -0.83 -10.50 -4.56
N THR A 30 -0.47 -9.71 -3.55
CA THR A 30 0.94 -9.34 -3.28
C THR A 30 1.80 -10.56 -2.98
N LEU A 31 1.31 -11.51 -2.17
CA LEU A 31 2.04 -12.77 -1.90
C LEU A 31 2.17 -13.66 -3.15
N ALA A 32 1.13 -13.72 -3.98
CA ALA A 32 1.16 -14.46 -5.24
C ALA A 32 2.17 -13.86 -6.22
N ALA A 33 2.21 -12.53 -6.33
CA ALA A 33 3.20 -11.81 -7.13
C ALA A 33 4.63 -12.05 -6.61
N ALA A 34 4.84 -11.99 -5.30
CA ALA A 34 6.12 -12.33 -4.69
C ALA A 34 6.54 -13.77 -4.99
N ASN A 35 5.61 -14.73 -4.88
CA ASN A 35 5.89 -16.13 -5.18
C ASN A 35 6.20 -16.36 -6.67
N PHE A 36 5.61 -15.57 -7.57
CA PHE A 36 5.96 -15.56 -8.98
C PHE A 36 7.39 -15.04 -9.19
N MET A 37 7.75 -13.91 -8.56
CA MET A 37 9.10 -13.34 -8.66
C MET A 37 10.20 -14.27 -8.15
N SER A 38 9.92 -15.05 -7.10
CA SER A 38 10.90 -16.02 -6.59
C SER A 38 11.09 -17.23 -7.50
N GLN A 39 10.18 -17.46 -8.44
CA GLN A 39 10.20 -18.59 -9.40
C GLN A 39 10.40 -18.14 -10.85
N ASN A 40 10.75 -16.87 -11.09
CA ASN A 40 10.78 -16.27 -12.43
C ASN A 40 11.70 -17.01 -13.42
N SER A 41 12.74 -17.70 -12.94
CA SER A 41 13.60 -18.56 -13.77
C SER A 41 12.86 -19.68 -14.51
N LEU A 42 11.63 -20.02 -14.10
CA LEU A 42 10.81 -21.03 -14.73
C LEU A 42 9.98 -20.50 -15.91
N PHE A 43 9.92 -19.18 -16.12
CA PHE A 43 9.20 -18.57 -17.23
C PHE A 43 10.22 -18.14 -18.29
N THR A 44 10.28 -18.88 -19.40
CA THR A 44 11.20 -18.61 -20.53
C THR A 44 10.85 -17.35 -21.32
N SER A 45 9.64 -16.84 -21.16
CA SER A 45 9.12 -15.65 -21.84
C SER A 45 9.23 -14.42 -20.95
N ALA A 46 9.47 -13.26 -21.56
CA ALA A 46 9.49 -11.95 -20.89
C ALA A 46 8.08 -11.52 -20.43
N LEU A 47 7.48 -12.32 -19.54
CA LEU A 47 6.11 -12.11 -19.07
C LEU A 47 6.03 -10.86 -18.18
N LYS A 48 5.26 -9.86 -18.59
CA LYS A 48 5.00 -8.66 -17.79
C LYS A 48 4.00 -8.97 -16.69
N VAL A 49 4.39 -8.79 -15.42
CA VAL A 49 3.45 -8.84 -14.29
C VAL A 49 2.96 -7.43 -13.97
N LEU A 50 1.64 -7.30 -13.84
CA LEU A 50 0.96 -6.12 -13.30
C LEU A 50 0.29 -6.52 -12.00
N LEU A 51 0.58 -5.80 -10.91
CA LEU A 51 -0.05 -6.00 -9.60
C LEU A 51 -0.89 -4.77 -9.26
N TYR A 52 -2.20 -4.94 -9.17
CA TYR A 52 -3.13 -3.89 -8.73
C TYR A 52 -3.88 -4.37 -7.50
N THR A 53 -3.76 -3.70 -6.37
CA THR A 53 -4.48 -4.08 -5.15
C THR A 53 -5.35 -2.94 -4.65
N PHE A 54 -6.45 -3.28 -3.99
CA PHE A 54 -7.46 -2.32 -3.53
C PHE A 54 -7.67 -2.51 -2.03
N GLY A 55 -7.37 -1.48 -1.23
CA GLY A 55 -7.52 -1.57 0.23
C GLY A 55 -6.72 -2.70 0.87
N GLN A 56 -5.58 -3.08 0.28
CA GLN A 56 -4.81 -4.20 0.83
C GLN A 56 -4.22 -3.83 2.19
N PRO A 57 -4.20 -4.74 3.17
CA PRO A 57 -3.38 -4.58 4.36
C PRO A 57 -1.88 -4.71 4.03
N ARG A 58 -1.01 -4.24 4.95
CA ARG A 58 0.45 -4.34 4.77
C ARG A 58 0.88 -5.80 4.68
N VAL A 59 1.83 -6.09 3.79
CA VAL A 59 2.37 -7.43 3.58
C VAL A 59 3.89 -7.41 3.74
N GLY A 60 4.36 -8.05 4.80
CA GLY A 60 5.79 -8.22 5.07
C GLY A 60 6.46 -6.99 5.68
N ASN A 61 7.76 -7.13 5.91
CA ASN A 61 8.62 -6.10 6.48
C ASN A 61 9.39 -5.34 5.38
N GLU A 62 10.18 -4.36 5.80
CA GLU A 62 11.03 -3.56 4.90
C GLU A 62 11.93 -4.42 4.00
N ALA A 63 12.52 -5.51 4.51
CA ALA A 63 13.37 -6.40 3.72
C ALA A 63 12.59 -7.11 2.60
N PHE A 64 11.38 -7.61 2.91
CA PHE A 64 10.48 -8.22 1.93
C PHE A 64 10.06 -7.21 0.86
N VAL A 65 9.63 -6.02 1.28
CA VAL A 65 9.16 -4.96 0.37
C VAL A 65 10.28 -4.51 -0.57
N ASN A 66 11.48 -4.23 -0.04
CA ASN A 66 12.62 -3.80 -0.86
C ASN A 66 13.06 -4.89 -1.83
N TRP A 67 13.04 -6.16 -1.42
CA TRP A 67 13.32 -7.29 -2.32
C TRP A 67 12.29 -7.38 -3.45
N LEU A 68 11.00 -7.24 -3.14
CA LEU A 68 9.93 -7.33 -4.14
C LEU A 68 10.00 -6.16 -5.13
N LEU A 69 10.17 -4.93 -4.63
CA LEU A 69 10.37 -3.72 -5.42
C LEU A 69 11.55 -3.87 -6.40
N ALA A 70 12.70 -4.32 -5.90
CA ALA A 70 13.88 -4.52 -6.73
C ALA A 70 13.66 -5.63 -7.79
N SER A 71 12.89 -6.66 -7.46
CA SER A 71 12.55 -7.75 -8.38
C SER A 71 11.61 -7.28 -9.49
N PHE A 72 10.60 -6.49 -9.14
CA PHE A 72 9.69 -5.85 -10.11
C PHE A 72 10.45 -4.92 -11.05
N CYS A 73 11.29 -4.03 -10.52
CA CYS A 73 12.11 -3.13 -11.32
C CYS A 73 13.01 -3.86 -12.32
N ARG A 74 13.71 -4.93 -11.90
CA ARG A 74 14.58 -5.73 -12.79
C ARG A 74 13.83 -6.44 -13.91
N GLY A 75 12.64 -6.97 -13.61
CA GLY A 75 11.78 -7.64 -14.60
C GLY A 75 10.94 -6.69 -15.44
N GLY A 76 11.06 -5.38 -15.20
CA GLY A 76 10.20 -4.38 -15.81
C GLY A 76 8.72 -4.62 -15.48
N HIS A 77 8.38 -5.11 -14.29
CA HIS A 77 7.02 -5.31 -13.80
C HIS A 77 6.50 -4.06 -13.08
N GLU A 78 5.18 -3.94 -12.91
CA GLU A 78 4.55 -2.78 -12.26
C GLU A 78 3.63 -3.21 -11.14
N SER A 79 3.65 -2.45 -10.04
CA SER A 79 2.75 -2.63 -8.90
C SER A 79 2.14 -1.30 -8.49
N TYR A 80 0.84 -1.29 -8.20
CA TYR A 80 0.09 -0.14 -7.69
C TYR A 80 -0.82 -0.58 -6.56
N ARG A 81 -0.90 0.22 -5.51
CA ARG A 81 -1.87 0.03 -4.41
C ARG A 81 -2.88 1.15 -4.44
N VAL A 82 -4.14 0.84 -4.68
CA VAL A 82 -5.23 1.80 -4.56
C VAL A 82 -5.69 1.85 -3.12
N THR A 83 -5.71 3.04 -2.54
CA THR A 83 -6.26 3.35 -1.20
C THR A 83 -7.38 4.37 -1.33
N HIS A 84 -8.36 4.33 -0.43
CA HIS A 84 -9.56 5.15 -0.53
C HIS A 84 -9.91 5.80 0.81
N LYS A 85 -10.07 7.13 0.79
CA LYS A 85 -10.49 7.98 1.91
C LYS A 85 -9.83 7.57 3.23
N ARG A 86 -10.62 7.23 4.25
CA ARG A 86 -10.21 6.86 5.61
C ARG A 86 -10.28 5.35 5.84
N ASP A 87 -10.09 4.54 4.80
CA ASP A 87 -10.02 3.09 4.91
C ASP A 87 -8.94 2.65 5.91
N PRO A 88 -9.29 1.96 7.00
CA PRO A 88 -8.35 1.50 8.03
C PRO A 88 -7.57 0.26 7.64
N VAL A 89 -8.00 -0.52 6.64
CA VAL A 89 -7.40 -1.81 6.31
C VAL A 89 -5.97 -1.67 5.77
N PRO A 90 -5.65 -0.70 4.89
CA PRO A 90 -4.26 -0.42 4.54
C PRO A 90 -3.34 -0.13 5.73
N HIS A 91 -3.89 0.31 6.86
CA HIS A 91 -3.10 0.70 8.03
C HIS A 91 -2.86 -0.46 9.01
N VAL A 92 -3.27 -1.68 8.66
CA VAL A 92 -2.97 -2.89 9.44
C VAL A 92 -2.22 -3.94 8.61
N PRO A 93 -1.32 -4.74 9.22
CA PRO A 93 -0.73 -4.54 10.55
C PRO A 93 0.01 -3.19 10.65
N PRO A 94 0.18 -2.64 11.87
CA PRO A 94 0.77 -1.32 12.02
C PRO A 94 2.28 -1.32 11.72
N MET A 95 2.80 -0.18 11.26
CA MET A 95 4.23 0.00 10.95
C MET A 95 5.12 -0.13 12.18
N PHE A 96 4.63 0.23 13.36
CA PHE A 96 5.42 0.14 14.60
C PHE A 96 5.76 -1.30 15.00
N VAL A 97 5.11 -2.33 14.42
CA VAL A 97 5.50 -3.73 14.58
C VAL A 97 6.34 -4.26 13.41
N GLY A 98 6.85 -3.38 12.54
CA GLY A 98 7.83 -3.70 11.50
C GLY A 98 7.25 -4.05 10.13
N TYR A 99 5.95 -3.82 9.91
CA TYR A 99 5.33 -3.98 8.59
C TYR A 99 5.51 -2.72 7.74
N LEU A 100 5.60 -2.90 6.43
CA LEU A 100 5.70 -1.81 5.46
C LEU A 100 4.89 -2.18 4.23
N HIS A 101 4.24 -1.20 3.59
CA HIS A 101 3.61 -1.41 2.30
C HIS A 101 4.61 -1.56 1.16
N VAL A 102 4.25 -2.37 0.16
CA VAL A 102 4.84 -2.23 -1.18
C VAL A 102 4.53 -0.84 -1.72
N PRO A 103 5.43 -0.19 -2.47
CA PRO A 103 5.27 1.21 -2.84
C PRO A 103 4.24 1.42 -3.96
N ASN A 104 4.13 2.67 -4.43
CA ASN A 104 3.24 3.13 -5.50
C ASN A 104 1.77 3.16 -5.08
N GLU A 105 1.51 3.83 -3.96
CA GLU A 105 0.15 4.17 -3.58
C GLU A 105 -0.49 5.15 -4.55
N VAL A 106 -1.74 4.86 -4.89
CA VAL A 106 -2.66 5.70 -5.64
C VAL A 106 -3.84 5.96 -4.72
N TRP A 107 -3.81 7.12 -4.07
CA TRP A 107 -4.78 7.47 -3.04
C TRP A 107 -5.91 8.32 -3.62
N TYR A 108 -7.14 7.92 -3.34
CA TYR A 108 -8.36 8.68 -3.63
C TYR A 108 -8.91 9.26 -2.33
N ASP A 109 -8.87 10.58 -2.18
CA ASP A 109 -9.49 11.32 -1.06
C ASP A 109 -10.99 11.62 -1.29
N ASN A 110 -11.53 11.13 -2.40
CA ASN A 110 -12.90 11.27 -2.90
C ASN A 110 -13.49 9.89 -3.20
N ASP A 111 -14.72 9.84 -3.72
CA ASP A 111 -15.45 8.59 -4.00
C ASP A 111 -14.87 7.72 -5.12
N GLY A 112 -13.73 8.09 -5.70
CA GLY A 112 -13.03 7.30 -6.71
C GLY A 112 -13.42 7.64 -8.15
N ASP A 113 -14.18 8.70 -8.35
CA ASP A 113 -14.78 9.13 -9.61
C ASP A 113 -14.03 10.28 -10.31
N THR A 114 -13.04 10.87 -9.64
CA THR A 114 -12.41 12.12 -10.08
C THR A 114 -10.89 12.06 -10.08
N VAL A 115 -10.24 12.66 -9.07
CA VAL A 115 -8.80 12.93 -9.03
C VAL A 115 -8.15 11.97 -8.04
N HIS A 116 -7.03 11.36 -8.40
CA HIS A 116 -6.19 10.62 -7.47
C HIS A 116 -4.87 11.32 -7.24
N LYS A 117 -4.24 10.98 -6.12
CA LYS A 117 -2.87 11.36 -5.81
C LYS A 117 -1.96 10.14 -5.94
N ASN A 118 -0.94 10.26 -6.79
CA ASN A 118 0.16 9.30 -6.82
C ASN A 118 1.15 9.65 -5.71
N CYS A 119 1.40 8.70 -4.82
CA CYS A 119 2.22 8.87 -3.62
C CYS A 119 3.70 8.60 -3.93
N ASN A 120 4.59 9.37 -3.31
CA ASN A 120 6.02 9.22 -3.55
C ASN A 120 6.64 8.24 -2.56
N ASP A 121 6.55 6.96 -2.89
CA ASP A 121 6.96 5.89 -1.97
C ASP A 121 8.31 5.23 -2.32
N VAL A 122 8.97 5.63 -3.42
CA VAL A 122 10.17 4.93 -3.95
C VAL A 122 11.38 5.85 -3.97
N PHE A 123 12.48 5.38 -3.41
CA PHE A 123 13.74 6.13 -3.34
C PHE A 123 14.91 5.30 -3.88
N GLY A 124 15.91 5.99 -4.42
CA GLY A 124 17.16 5.39 -4.90
C GLY A 124 17.13 4.99 -6.38
N THR A 125 18.32 4.75 -6.93
CA THR A 125 18.57 4.11 -8.23
C THR A 125 19.96 3.45 -8.18
N PRO A 126 20.25 2.38 -8.94
CA PRO A 126 19.38 1.61 -9.84
C PRO A 126 18.46 0.64 -9.08
N CYS A 127 17.80 -0.31 -9.76
CA CYS A 127 16.88 -1.30 -9.15
C CYS A 127 17.43 -1.99 -7.89
N SER A 128 18.75 -2.24 -7.80
CA SER A 128 19.39 -2.89 -6.66
C SER A 128 19.53 -2.02 -5.41
N ALA A 129 19.35 -0.71 -5.55
CA ALA A 129 19.46 0.28 -4.48
C ALA A 129 18.11 0.96 -4.18
N LEU A 130 17.01 0.42 -4.73
CA LEU A 130 15.67 0.91 -4.44
C LEU A 130 15.27 0.58 -3.01
N THR A 131 14.66 1.54 -2.35
CA THR A 131 14.01 1.37 -1.05
C THR A 131 12.61 1.96 -1.10
N ALA A 132 11.65 1.26 -0.50
CA ALA A 132 10.31 1.77 -0.31
C ALA A 132 10.18 2.53 1.00
N ASP A 133 9.35 3.56 1.00
CA ASP A 133 8.82 4.10 2.23
C ASP A 133 7.45 4.77 2.05
N GLU A 134 6.53 4.60 3.00
CA GLU A 134 5.17 5.16 2.89
C GLU A 134 5.16 6.70 2.91
N ASP A 135 4.55 7.33 1.89
CA ASP A 135 4.40 8.79 1.79
C ASP A 135 3.42 9.32 2.85
N PRO A 136 3.87 10.23 3.73
CA PRO A 136 3.02 10.75 4.79
C PRO A 136 1.94 11.73 4.34
N ASN A 137 1.92 12.08 3.05
CA ASN A 137 0.97 13.03 2.48
C ASN A 137 -0.19 12.34 1.74
N CYS A 138 -0.29 11.01 1.78
CA CYS A 138 -1.38 10.23 1.17
C CYS A 138 -2.34 9.68 2.22
N SER A 139 -2.75 8.40 2.19
CA SER A 139 -3.66 7.86 3.20
C SER A 139 -3.08 7.99 4.63
N GLY A 140 -1.75 7.97 4.76
CA GLY A 140 -1.03 8.25 6.01
C GLY A 140 -1.17 9.68 6.56
N SER A 141 -1.74 10.62 5.80
CA SER A 141 -1.94 12.02 6.20
C SER A 141 -3.18 12.28 7.05
N ILE A 142 -4.10 11.31 7.11
CA ILE A 142 -5.36 11.42 7.84
C ILE A 142 -5.57 10.21 8.76
N VAL A 143 -6.39 10.39 9.81
CA VAL A 143 -6.73 9.28 10.71
C VAL A 143 -7.69 8.34 9.99
N PRO A 144 -7.36 7.05 9.80
CA PRO A 144 -8.20 6.15 9.02
C PRO A 144 -9.21 5.45 9.95
N THR A 145 -10.46 5.87 9.87
CA THR A 145 -11.50 5.52 10.87
C THR A 145 -12.75 4.88 10.27
N SER A 146 -12.82 4.69 8.94
CA SER A 146 -14.06 4.37 8.24
C SER A 146 -14.02 2.99 7.61
N ILE A 147 -14.72 2.02 8.20
CA ILE A 147 -14.92 0.71 7.55
C ILE A 147 -15.71 0.87 6.24
N GLU A 148 -16.65 1.82 6.17
CA GLU A 148 -17.42 2.10 4.96
C GLU A 148 -16.50 2.45 3.77
N ASP A 149 -15.44 3.22 4.02
CA ASP A 149 -14.46 3.58 2.99
C ASP A 149 -13.67 2.35 2.48
N HIS A 150 -13.62 1.26 3.24
CA HIS A 150 -13.04 -0.01 2.79
C HIS A 150 -13.96 -0.78 1.83
N LEU A 151 -15.27 -0.56 1.93
CA LEU A 151 -16.31 -1.32 1.20
C LEU A 151 -16.70 -0.69 -0.15
N LYS A 152 -15.99 0.39 -0.53
CA LYS A 152 -16.19 1.09 -1.80
C LYS A 152 -14.84 1.50 -2.36
N TYR A 153 -14.58 1.17 -3.61
CA TYR A 153 -13.35 1.50 -4.32
C TYR A 153 -13.67 1.93 -5.75
N LEU A 154 -13.15 3.08 -6.19
CA LEU A 154 -13.38 3.62 -7.55
C LEU A 154 -14.87 3.79 -7.89
N GLY A 155 -15.69 4.23 -6.93
CA GLY A 155 -17.14 4.34 -7.08
C GLY A 155 -17.88 2.99 -7.07
N VAL A 156 -17.16 1.87 -7.04
CA VAL A 156 -17.73 0.51 -7.10
C VAL A 156 -17.79 -0.09 -5.70
N CYS A 157 -18.93 -0.71 -5.40
CA CYS A 157 -19.15 -1.42 -4.16
C CYS A 157 -18.35 -2.74 -4.13
N THR A 158 -17.59 -2.99 -3.05
CA THR A 158 -16.70 -4.16 -2.89
C THR A 158 -17.09 -5.09 -1.74
N ARG A 159 -18.20 -4.82 -1.04
CA ARG A 159 -18.78 -5.72 -0.02
C ARG A 159 -19.44 -6.96 -0.65
N CYS A 160 -19.76 -7.96 0.18
CA CYS A 160 -20.41 -9.20 -0.25
C CYS A 160 -21.77 -8.97 -0.92
N SER A 161 -22.54 -7.98 -0.46
CA SER A 161 -23.82 -7.59 -1.04
C SER A 161 -23.95 -6.07 -1.06
N CYS A 162 -24.44 -5.54 -2.18
CA CYS A 162 -24.59 -4.11 -2.43
C CYS A 162 -26.05 -3.68 -2.53
N ASP A 163 -26.97 -4.55 -2.12
CA ASP A 163 -28.40 -4.27 -2.21
C ASP A 163 -28.79 -3.09 -1.32
N PRO A 164 -29.66 -2.16 -1.79
CA PRO A 164 -30.11 -1.01 -1.00
C PRO A 164 -30.78 -1.39 0.32
N GLY A 165 -31.36 -2.61 0.40
CA GLY A 165 -32.03 -3.13 1.60
C GLY A 165 -31.11 -3.85 2.58
N GLU A 166 -29.84 -4.06 2.24
CA GLU A 166 -28.83 -4.75 3.07
C GLU A 166 -27.70 -3.78 3.45
N ALA A 167 -28.06 -2.54 3.80
CA ALA A 167 -27.10 -1.61 4.36
C ALA A 167 -26.67 -2.08 5.76
N MET A 168 -25.36 -2.16 5.98
CA MET A 168 -24.81 -2.41 7.31
C MET A 168 -25.19 -1.26 8.25
N SER A 169 -25.43 -1.58 9.51
CA SER A 169 -25.71 -0.57 10.53
C SER A 169 -24.46 0.28 10.84
N ASP A 170 -24.66 1.52 11.29
CA ASP A 170 -23.57 2.39 11.74
C ASP A 170 -22.72 1.74 12.85
N GLU A 171 -23.32 0.85 13.65
CA GLU A 171 -22.63 0.09 14.71
C GLU A 171 -21.68 -0.97 14.13
N GLU A 172 -22.08 -1.65 13.05
CA GLU A 172 -21.23 -2.63 12.34
C GLU A 172 -20.11 -1.96 11.53
N LEU A 173 -20.32 -0.72 11.09
CA LEU A 173 -19.32 0.07 10.38
C LEU A 173 -18.34 0.79 11.30
N ARG A 174 -18.55 0.73 12.62
CA ARG A 174 -17.63 1.29 13.61
C ARG A 174 -16.46 0.33 13.84
N LEU A 175 -15.25 0.90 13.92
CA LEU A 175 -14.09 0.13 14.37
C LEU A 175 -14.29 -0.33 15.82
N PRO A 176 -14.01 -1.62 16.12
CA PRO A 176 -13.98 -2.07 17.51
C PRO A 176 -12.87 -1.33 18.28
N PRO A 177 -13.02 -1.11 19.61
CA PRO A 177 -12.09 -0.30 20.40
C PRO A 177 -10.62 -0.71 20.27
N GLU A 178 -10.34 -2.01 20.18
CA GLU A 178 -8.98 -2.54 20.02
C GLU A 178 -8.37 -2.12 18.68
N LEU A 179 -9.15 -2.18 17.61
CA LEU A 179 -8.69 -1.82 16.27
C LEU A 179 -8.56 -0.29 16.13
N GLU A 180 -9.51 0.46 16.70
CA GLU A 180 -9.44 1.93 16.79
C GLU A 180 -8.13 2.37 17.47
N TRP A 181 -7.77 1.72 18.57
CA TRP A 181 -6.53 2.00 19.30
C TRP A 181 -5.27 1.64 18.48
N ILE A 182 -5.23 0.46 17.86
CA ILE A 182 -4.10 0.03 17.01
C ILE A 182 -3.88 1.02 15.86
N VAL A 183 -4.95 1.41 15.18
CA VAL A 183 -4.90 2.32 14.04
C VAL A 183 -4.47 3.73 14.49
N ALA A 184 -4.97 4.21 15.62
CA ALA A 184 -4.54 5.49 16.18
C ALA A 184 -3.05 5.50 16.57
N MET A 185 -2.55 4.40 17.15
CA MET A 185 -1.13 4.25 17.45
C MET A 185 -0.26 4.22 16.19
N ASP A 186 -0.70 3.53 15.15
CA ASP A 186 -0.01 3.50 13.86
C ASP A 186 0.10 4.91 13.27
N TYR A 187 -1.01 5.65 13.25
CA TYR A 187 -1.04 7.03 12.81
C TYR A 187 -0.04 7.91 13.58
N VAL A 188 -0.05 7.87 14.92
CA VAL A 188 0.90 8.63 15.75
C VAL A 188 2.34 8.22 15.47
N TYR A 189 2.61 6.92 15.32
CA TYR A 189 3.94 6.41 14.98
C TYR A 189 4.44 6.97 13.65
N GLN A 190 3.63 6.90 12.60
CA GLN A 190 3.95 7.45 11.28
C GLN A 190 4.28 8.94 11.36
N GLN A 191 3.40 9.75 11.95
CA GLN A 191 3.61 11.19 12.11
C GLN A 191 4.91 11.51 12.86
N SER A 192 5.22 10.75 13.92
CA SER A 192 6.47 10.92 14.68
C SER A 192 7.73 10.62 13.85
N ARG A 193 7.66 9.62 12.97
CA ARG A 193 8.75 9.22 12.08
C ARG A 193 9.05 10.32 11.05
N ASN A 194 8.00 10.97 10.55
CA ASN A 194 8.12 12.06 9.58
C ASN A 194 8.70 13.33 10.21
N MET A 195 8.28 13.68 11.42
CA MET A 195 8.87 14.81 12.16
C MET A 195 10.37 14.61 12.42
N ARG A 196 10.82 13.37 12.65
CA ARG A 196 12.25 13.06 12.83
C ARG A 196 13.06 13.20 11.54
N ARG A 197 12.45 13.06 10.37
CA ARG A 197 13.13 13.23 9.06
C ARG A 197 13.40 14.67 8.70
N PHE A 198 12.56 15.59 9.16
CA PHE A 198 12.76 17.02 9.02
C PHE A 198 13.07 17.62 10.40
N PRO A 199 14.27 17.39 10.98
CA PRO A 199 14.67 18.17 12.13
C PRO A 199 14.61 19.65 11.70
N PHE A 200 13.91 20.47 12.49
CA PHE A 200 13.88 21.91 12.32
C PHE A 200 15.27 22.38 11.91
N SER A 201 15.37 22.99 10.71
CA SER A 201 16.66 23.44 10.21
C SER A 201 17.40 24.18 11.32
N SER A 202 18.69 23.95 11.45
CA SER A 202 19.56 24.60 12.46
C SER A 202 19.49 26.13 12.45
N ARG A 203 18.81 26.72 11.45
CA ARG A 203 18.43 28.12 11.39
C ARG A 203 17.49 28.54 12.52
N PHE A 204 16.60 27.66 12.99
CA PHE A 204 15.69 27.96 14.11
C PHE A 204 16.37 27.81 15.48
N THR A 205 17.25 26.82 15.66
CA THR A 205 18.04 26.71 16.91
C THR A 205 19.02 27.87 17.07
N ARG A 206 19.65 28.35 15.98
CA ARG A 206 20.46 29.58 16.02
C ARG A 206 19.66 30.83 16.37
N SER A 207 18.39 30.93 15.95
CA SER A 207 17.49 32.04 16.31
C SER A 207 17.18 32.06 17.82
N LEU A 208 16.96 30.88 18.41
CA LEU A 208 16.71 30.75 19.85
C LEU A 208 17.96 30.98 20.69
N GLU A 209 19.13 30.52 20.24
CA GLU A 209 20.41 30.77 20.91
C GLU A 209 20.84 32.25 20.81
N ALA A 210 20.59 32.92 19.68
CA ALA A 210 20.86 34.35 19.51
C ALA A 210 19.98 35.23 20.41
N ARG A 211 18.73 34.81 20.69
CA ARG A 211 17.84 35.50 21.65
C ARG A 211 18.24 35.29 23.11
N ARG A 212 18.99 34.24 23.44
CA ARG A 212 19.51 33.99 24.80
C ARG A 212 20.79 34.76 25.15
N ARG A 213 21.42 35.45 24.19
CA ARG A 213 22.65 36.24 24.40
C ARG A 213 22.43 37.76 24.45
N LYS A 214 21.20 38.21 24.71
CA LYS A 214 20.90 39.60 25.11
C LYS A 214 20.39 39.60 26.53
#